data_AF-A0A485MW67-F1
#
_entry.id   AF-A0A485MW67-F1
#
_cell.length_a   1.000
_cell.length_b   1.000
_cell.length_c   1.000
_cell.angle_alpha   90.00
_cell.angle_beta   90.00
_cell.angle_gamma   90.00
#
_symmetry.space_group_name_H-M   'P 1'
#
loop_
_entity.id
_entity.type
_entity.pdbx_description
1 polymer ?
#
loop_
_entity_poly.entity_id
_entity_poly.type
_entity_poly.pdbx_seq_one_letter_code
_entity_poly.pdbx_strand_id
1 'polypeptide(L)'
;MAAAPQAPGRGSVRKTRPLTVKTSLNNPYAICWSALEREHMHFILQTLEDRFKSLGLRKIEDKKKKRKQFLKKPSPDRCGTEVEKSEGPKEKPPEGSEQGSGWTPVDVRKQLAIGINEVTRALERNGLLLVLVCRSAKPAILTSHLIQLSLSRAVPACQVPRLSERLAPVIGLKCVLALGFKKTTTAFDAEVRAIIPRVPSLHVPWLQGRPEDSGASLDTASSESRDREVLDTSFEDLSKQKRKLVGSQQAVVLQPLKIKKLIPNPNKIRKPPKGKKTTSK
;
A
#
# COMPACT_ATOMS: atom_id res chain seq x y z
N MET A 1 -74.21 34.54 17.53
CA MET A 1 -72.90 34.95 16.99
C MET A 1 -71.81 34.22 17.77
N ALA A 2 -71.36 33.06 17.29
CA ALA A 2 -70.35 32.25 17.97
C ALA A 2 -68.97 32.49 17.34
N ALA A 3 -67.99 32.89 18.14
CA ALA A 3 -66.62 33.15 17.71
C ALA A 3 -65.87 31.83 17.48
N ALA A 4 -65.17 31.73 16.34
CA ALA A 4 -64.37 30.56 15.98
C ALA A 4 -63.08 30.45 16.83
N PRO A 5 -62.63 29.23 17.19
CA PRO A 5 -61.41 29.04 17.97
C PRO A 5 -60.16 29.32 17.14
N GLN A 6 -59.24 30.12 17.69
CA GLN A 6 -57.94 30.38 17.09
C GLN A 6 -57.05 29.14 17.17
N ALA A 7 -56.44 28.77 16.05
CA ALA A 7 -55.48 27.66 15.96
C ALA A 7 -54.17 27.97 16.71
N PRO A 8 -53.53 26.97 17.34
CA PRO A 8 -52.29 27.17 18.08
C PRO A 8 -51.12 27.53 17.17
N GLY A 9 -50.24 28.39 17.69
CA GLY A 9 -49.15 29.05 16.97
C GLY A 9 -48.22 28.13 16.20
N ARG A 10 -47.80 28.64 15.03
CA ARG A 10 -46.82 28.04 14.12
C ARG A 10 -45.58 27.55 14.88
N GLY A 11 -45.33 26.24 14.83
CA GLY A 11 -44.11 25.63 15.35
C GLY A 11 -42.85 26.25 14.75
N SER A 12 -41.85 26.44 15.60
CA SER A 12 -40.53 26.98 15.24
C SER A 12 -39.87 26.16 14.12
N VAL A 13 -39.82 26.72 12.92
CA VAL A 13 -39.07 26.16 11.79
C VAL A 13 -37.59 26.21 12.17
N ARG A 14 -37.03 25.08 12.62
CA ARG A 14 -35.60 24.94 12.88
C ARG A 14 -34.84 25.30 11.60
N LYS A 15 -34.17 26.46 11.58
CA LYS A 15 -33.35 26.91 10.46
C LYS A 15 -32.30 25.83 10.15
N THR A 16 -32.44 25.15 9.02
CA THR A 16 -31.46 24.20 8.49
C THR A 16 -30.13 24.95 8.30
N ARG A 17 -29.05 24.44 8.89
CA ARG A 17 -27.73 25.06 8.74
C ARG A 17 -27.36 25.09 7.25
N PRO A 18 -26.87 26.22 6.71
CA PRO A 18 -26.50 26.29 5.30
C PRO A 18 -25.36 25.31 5.01
N LEU A 19 -25.53 24.51 3.95
CA LEU A 19 -24.52 23.55 3.52
C LEU A 19 -23.24 24.31 3.13
N THR A 20 -22.21 24.19 3.96
CA THR A 20 -20.91 24.83 3.67
C THR A 20 -20.17 23.98 2.64
N VAL A 21 -20.33 24.32 1.37
CA VAL A 21 -19.61 23.64 0.28
C VAL A 21 -18.17 24.17 0.23
N LYS A 22 -17.21 23.27 0.50
CA LYS A 22 -15.79 23.55 0.31
C LYS A 22 -15.34 22.98 -1.03
N THR A 23 -14.84 23.82 -1.91
CA THR A 23 -14.19 23.38 -3.15
C THR A 23 -12.78 22.92 -2.82
N SER A 24 -12.48 21.63 -3.00
CA SER A 24 -11.11 21.11 -2.92
C SER A 24 -10.54 20.91 -4.32
N LEU A 25 -9.25 21.18 -4.48
CA LEU A 25 -8.52 20.81 -5.69
C LEU A 25 -8.08 19.35 -5.54
N ASN A 26 -8.90 18.43 -6.02
CA ASN A 26 -8.56 17.01 -6.02
C ASN A 26 -7.67 16.69 -7.24
N ASN A 27 -6.75 15.75 -7.06
CA ASN A 27 -5.92 15.27 -8.18
C ASN A 27 -6.82 14.59 -9.23
N PRO A 28 -6.86 15.08 -10.49
CA PRO A 28 -7.70 14.48 -11.53
C PRO A 28 -7.18 13.09 -11.97
N TYR A 29 -5.93 12.75 -11.66
CA TYR A 29 -5.33 11.51 -12.11
C TYR A 29 -5.49 10.40 -11.06
N ALA A 30 -6.26 9.38 -11.42
CA ALA A 30 -6.32 8.13 -10.70
C ALA A 30 -5.26 7.17 -11.26
N ILE A 31 -4.25 6.86 -10.45
CA ILE A 31 -3.24 5.85 -10.83
C ILE A 31 -3.79 4.49 -10.42
N CYS A 32 -4.14 3.70 -11.43
CA CYS A 32 -4.75 2.39 -11.26
C CYS A 32 -3.84 1.29 -11.80
N TRP A 33 -4.01 0.10 -11.26
CA TRP A 33 -3.37 -1.11 -11.79
C TRP A 33 -4.02 -1.49 -13.12
N SER A 34 -3.20 -1.95 -14.07
CA SER A 34 -3.69 -2.51 -15.32
C SER A 34 -4.47 -3.80 -15.08
N ALA A 35 -5.52 -4.03 -15.88
CA ALA A 35 -6.33 -5.24 -15.80
C ALA A 35 -5.52 -6.44 -16.30
N LEU A 36 -5.50 -7.52 -15.53
CA LEU A 36 -4.89 -8.79 -15.91
C LEU A 36 -5.96 -9.76 -16.41
N GLU A 37 -5.71 -10.39 -17.55
CA GLU A 37 -6.60 -11.41 -18.10
C GLU A 37 -6.69 -12.65 -17.20
N ARG A 38 -7.86 -13.31 -17.19
CA ARG A 38 -8.13 -14.45 -16.31
C ARG A 38 -7.19 -15.62 -16.57
N GLU A 39 -6.92 -15.92 -17.84
CA GLU A 39 -6.04 -17.03 -18.24
C GLU A 39 -4.60 -16.79 -17.77
N HIS A 40 -4.09 -15.58 -17.99
CA HIS A 40 -2.77 -15.15 -17.53
C HIS A 40 -2.67 -15.16 -16.01
N MET A 41 -3.72 -14.71 -15.30
CA MET A 41 -3.80 -14.80 -13.85
C MET A 41 -3.69 -16.25 -13.36
N HIS A 42 -4.47 -17.17 -13.93
CA HIS A 42 -4.44 -18.58 -13.53
C HIS A 42 -3.08 -19.21 -13.79
N PHE A 43 -2.50 -18.94 -14.95
CA PHE A 43 -1.15 -19.38 -15.30
C PHE A 43 -0.11 -18.88 -14.28
N ILE A 44 -0.07 -17.58 -13.99
CA ILE A 44 0.88 -17.00 -13.03
C ILE A 44 0.75 -17.65 -11.66
N LEU A 45 -0.49 -17.81 -11.16
CA LEU A 45 -0.73 -18.40 -9.84
C LEU A 45 -0.29 -19.87 -9.78
N GLN A 46 -0.63 -20.66 -10.80
CA GLN A 46 -0.31 -22.09 -10.86
C GLN A 46 1.19 -22.31 -11.00
N THR A 47 1.84 -21.65 -11.96
CA THR A 47 3.28 -21.75 -12.17
C THR A 47 4.06 -21.40 -10.90
N LEU A 48 3.67 -20.35 -10.19
CA LEU A 48 4.31 -19.99 -8.93
C LEU A 48 4.01 -21.00 -7.83
N GLU A 49 2.75 -21.41 -7.67
CA GLU A 49 2.34 -22.39 -6.66
C GLU A 49 3.14 -23.70 -6.79
N ASP A 50 3.26 -24.23 -8.00
CA ASP A 50 4.00 -25.47 -8.28
C ASP A 50 5.49 -25.30 -8.01
N ARG A 51 6.06 -24.13 -8.33
CA ARG A 51 7.48 -23.86 -8.13
C ARG A 51 7.84 -23.58 -6.67
N PHE A 52 6.96 -22.93 -5.91
CA PHE A 52 7.14 -22.82 -4.47
C PHE A 52 7.07 -24.18 -3.78
N LYS A 53 6.19 -25.08 -4.24
CA LYS A 53 6.13 -26.47 -3.76
C LYS A 53 7.39 -27.25 -4.11
N SER A 54 7.87 -27.17 -5.36
CA SER A 54 9.06 -27.90 -5.79
C SER A 54 10.33 -27.44 -5.09
N LEU A 55 10.46 -26.14 -4.82
CA LEU A 55 11.60 -25.58 -4.09
C LEU A 55 11.50 -25.78 -2.56
N GLY A 56 10.34 -26.22 -2.07
CA GLY A 56 10.11 -26.44 -0.64
C GLY A 56 10.22 -25.17 0.21
N LEU A 57 10.04 -23.98 -0.38
CA LEU A 57 10.21 -22.72 0.36
C LEU A 57 9.11 -22.58 1.42
N ARG A 58 9.48 -22.73 2.68
CA ARG A 58 8.56 -22.58 3.82
C ARG A 58 9.19 -21.76 4.93
N LYS A 59 8.37 -20.94 5.57
CA LYS A 59 8.68 -20.27 6.82
C LYS A 59 8.12 -21.11 7.97
N ILE A 60 9.00 -21.63 8.81
CA ILE A 60 8.62 -22.35 10.03
C ILE A 60 8.60 -21.34 11.19
N GLU A 61 7.43 -21.11 11.77
CA GLU A 61 7.27 -20.24 12.95
C GLU A 61 7.30 -21.07 14.24
N ASP A 62 8.22 -20.74 15.15
CA ASP A 62 8.27 -21.35 16.48
C ASP A 62 7.04 -20.95 17.30
N LYS A 63 6.07 -21.85 17.40
CA LYS A 63 4.88 -21.65 18.26
C LYS A 63 5.24 -21.52 19.76
N LYS A 64 6.46 -21.90 20.17
CA LYS A 64 6.89 -22.00 21.59
C LYS A 64 7.27 -20.67 22.27
N LYS A 65 7.51 -19.57 21.55
CA LYS A 65 7.93 -18.29 22.19
C LYS A 65 6.80 -17.42 22.74
N LYS A 66 5.54 -17.89 22.70
CA LYS A 66 4.36 -17.13 23.15
C LYS A 66 3.99 -17.23 24.63
N ARG A 67 4.83 -17.78 25.52
CA ARG A 67 4.49 -17.88 26.96
C ARG A 67 5.64 -17.52 27.89
N LYS A 68 6.05 -16.24 27.87
CA LYS A 68 6.67 -15.57 29.03
C LYS A 68 6.07 -14.16 29.14
N GLN A 69 4.77 -14.11 29.45
CA GLN A 69 4.15 -12.88 29.92
C GLN A 69 3.96 -13.00 31.43
N PHE A 70 4.82 -12.30 32.17
CA PHE A 70 4.56 -11.64 33.45
C PHE A 70 3.77 -12.42 34.50
N LEU A 71 4.41 -13.38 35.17
CA LEU A 71 4.08 -13.67 36.58
C LEU A 71 4.70 -12.55 37.43
N LYS A 72 3.81 -11.72 37.99
CA LYS A 72 4.13 -10.69 38.97
C LYS A 72 4.88 -11.30 40.15
N LYS A 73 5.98 -10.66 40.58
CA LYS A 73 6.61 -10.88 41.88
C LYS A 73 5.57 -10.68 42.99
N PRO A 74 5.64 -11.50 44.05
CA PRO A 74 5.93 -10.94 45.36
C PRO A 74 7.13 -11.64 46.01
N SER A 75 8.04 -10.84 46.57
CA SER A 75 8.92 -11.22 47.68
C SER A 75 8.10 -11.36 48.98
N PRO A 76 8.62 -11.85 50.13
CA PRO A 76 10.03 -12.09 50.49
C PRO A 76 10.33 -13.40 51.27
N ASP A 77 11.64 -13.66 51.38
CA ASP A 77 12.35 -14.16 52.58
C ASP A 77 12.41 -15.65 53.00
N ARG A 78 13.68 -16.06 53.18
CA ARG A 78 14.29 -16.99 54.16
C ARG A 78 14.62 -18.44 53.76
N CYS A 79 15.95 -18.64 53.62
CA CYS A 79 16.82 -19.53 54.40
C CYS A 79 16.83 -21.05 54.11
N GLY A 80 18.04 -21.60 53.91
CA GLY A 80 18.39 -22.96 54.36
C GLY A 80 19.03 -23.90 53.34
N THR A 81 20.37 -23.98 53.38
CA THR A 81 21.21 -25.19 53.49
C THR A 81 21.00 -26.43 52.59
N GLU A 82 22.02 -26.67 51.75
CA GLU A 82 22.78 -27.92 51.42
C GLU A 82 22.06 -29.28 51.24
N VAL A 83 22.39 -30.00 50.14
CA VAL A 83 23.07 -31.32 50.13
C VAL A 83 23.29 -31.81 48.68
N GLU A 84 24.43 -32.45 48.49
CA GLU A 84 25.05 -33.01 47.28
C GLU A 84 24.37 -34.23 46.61
N LYS A 85 24.52 -34.26 45.27
CA LYS A 85 25.01 -35.36 44.39
C LYS A 85 24.22 -36.68 44.23
N SER A 86 23.87 -36.98 42.97
CA SER A 86 24.00 -38.32 42.38
C SER A 86 24.06 -38.24 40.85
N GLU A 87 25.13 -38.82 40.28
CA GLU A 87 25.33 -39.05 38.85
C GLU A 87 24.83 -40.46 38.46
N GLY A 88 24.29 -40.61 37.24
CA GLY A 88 24.09 -41.91 36.58
C GLY A 88 23.13 -41.85 35.38
N PRO A 89 23.31 -42.62 34.29
CA PRO A 89 23.35 -42.07 32.93
C PRO A 89 22.32 -42.63 31.91
N LYS A 90 22.30 -42.00 30.71
CA LYS A 90 21.62 -42.34 29.43
C LYS A 90 20.13 -41.98 29.39
N GLU A 91 19.59 -41.29 28.38
CA GLU A 91 19.84 -41.37 26.94
C GLU A 91 19.95 -39.99 26.28
N LYS A 92 20.93 -39.85 25.37
CA LYS A 92 20.94 -38.74 24.40
C LYS A 92 19.89 -39.04 23.33
N PRO A 93 18.88 -38.19 23.11
CA PRO A 93 18.14 -38.25 21.85
C PRO A 93 19.07 -37.85 20.70
N PRO A 94 18.86 -38.39 19.49
CA PRO A 94 19.79 -38.28 18.39
C PRO A 94 20.03 -36.83 17.97
N GLU A 95 21.29 -36.53 17.68
CA GLU A 95 21.71 -35.37 16.89
C GLU A 95 20.94 -35.35 15.57
N GLY A 96 20.17 -34.29 15.32
CA GLY A 96 19.54 -34.08 14.01
C GLY A 96 18.16 -33.47 14.03
N SER A 97 18.02 -32.24 14.54
CA SER A 97 17.19 -31.18 13.92
C SER A 97 16.99 -30.03 14.91
N GLU A 98 18.01 -29.19 15.11
CA GLU A 98 17.74 -27.80 15.44
C GLU A 98 17.24 -27.09 14.18
N GLN A 99 16.03 -27.45 13.74
CA GLN A 99 15.29 -26.65 12.76
C GLN A 99 14.83 -25.40 13.51
N GLY A 100 15.76 -24.47 13.72
CA GLY A 100 15.46 -23.17 14.30
C GLY A 100 14.38 -22.47 13.47
N SER A 101 13.54 -21.67 14.13
CA SER A 101 12.59 -20.80 13.43
C SER A 101 13.28 -20.03 12.32
N GLY A 102 12.71 -20.10 11.12
CA GLY A 102 13.38 -19.51 9.98
C GLY A 102 12.77 -19.87 8.64
N TRP A 103 13.49 -19.44 7.61
CA TRP A 103 13.18 -19.72 6.22
C TRP A 103 14.00 -20.92 5.76
N THR A 104 13.32 -21.88 5.15
CA THR A 104 13.95 -23.06 4.57
C THR A 104 13.48 -23.18 3.12
N PRO A 105 14.38 -23.22 2.11
CA PRO A 105 15.82 -22.95 2.15
C PRO A 105 16.17 -21.44 2.12
N VAL A 106 17.26 -21.07 2.79
CA VAL A 106 17.69 -19.68 2.98
C VAL A 106 18.11 -19.01 1.66
N ASP A 107 18.75 -19.76 0.76
CA ASP A 107 19.27 -19.18 -0.48
C ASP A 107 18.16 -18.78 -1.46
N VAL A 108 17.11 -19.60 -1.53
CA VAL A 108 15.90 -19.27 -2.29
C VAL A 108 15.20 -18.06 -1.67
N ARG A 109 15.16 -17.95 -0.33
CA ARG A 109 14.57 -16.77 0.33
C ARG A 109 15.31 -15.47 -0.01
N LYS A 110 16.64 -15.48 -0.09
CA LYS A 110 17.44 -14.30 -0.45
C LYS A 110 17.09 -13.76 -1.83
N GLN A 111 16.66 -14.61 -2.75
CA GLN A 111 16.26 -14.26 -4.11
C GLN A 111 14.89 -13.56 -4.19
N LEU A 112 14.08 -13.63 -3.13
CA LEU A 112 12.74 -13.04 -3.09
C LEU A 112 12.68 -11.80 -2.19
N ALA A 113 11.78 -10.88 -2.53
CA ALA A 113 11.33 -9.78 -1.68
C ALA A 113 9.86 -10.04 -1.32
N ILE A 114 9.55 -10.22 -0.04
CA ILE A 114 8.19 -10.57 0.42
C ILE A 114 7.66 -9.45 1.30
N GLY A 115 6.49 -8.94 0.93
CA GLY A 115 5.84 -7.83 1.62
C GLY A 115 6.20 -6.47 1.03
N ILE A 116 5.35 -5.49 1.31
CA ILE A 116 5.41 -4.16 0.69
C ILE A 116 6.75 -3.48 0.98
N ASN A 117 7.21 -3.50 2.24
CA ASN A 117 8.45 -2.84 2.64
C ASN A 117 9.71 -3.45 2.01
N GLU A 118 9.74 -4.76 1.80
CA GLU A 118 10.88 -5.40 1.13
C GLU A 118 10.88 -5.08 -0.36
N VAL A 119 9.69 -5.12 -0.98
CA VAL A 119 9.51 -4.80 -2.40
C VAL A 119 9.85 -3.34 -2.68
N THR A 120 9.41 -2.39 -1.85
CA THR A 120 9.75 -0.96 -2.01
C THR A 120 11.25 -0.73 -1.92
N ARG A 121 11.89 -1.23 -0.86
CA ARG A 121 13.36 -1.13 -0.68
C ARG A 121 14.14 -1.76 -1.83
N ALA A 122 13.61 -2.83 -2.43
CA ALA A 122 14.26 -3.49 -3.56
C ALA A 122 14.05 -2.73 -4.88
N LEU A 123 12.86 -2.14 -5.10
CA LEU A 123 12.60 -1.23 -6.23
C LEU A 123 13.49 0.01 -6.16
N GLU A 124 13.62 0.63 -4.99
CA GLU A 124 14.50 1.80 -4.76
C GLU A 124 15.96 1.53 -5.17
N ARG A 125 16.43 0.29 -5.00
CA ARG A 125 17.79 -0.16 -5.36
C ARG A 125 17.90 -0.76 -6.77
N ASN A 126 16.88 -0.70 -7.61
CA ASN A 126 16.86 -1.36 -8.93
C ASN A 126 17.14 -2.87 -8.86
N GLY A 127 16.78 -3.52 -7.75
CA GLY A 127 17.13 -4.90 -7.46
C GLY A 127 16.12 -5.94 -7.93
N LEU A 128 14.99 -5.55 -8.52
CA LEU A 128 13.90 -6.45 -8.92
C LEU A 128 13.80 -6.63 -10.44
N LEU A 129 13.32 -7.81 -10.86
CA LEU A 129 12.96 -8.18 -12.22
C LEU A 129 11.45 -8.11 -12.46
N LEU A 130 10.66 -8.55 -11.48
CA LEU A 130 9.21 -8.64 -11.58
C LEU A 130 8.59 -8.36 -10.21
N VAL A 131 7.48 -7.63 -10.20
CA VAL A 131 6.69 -7.36 -8.99
C VAL A 131 5.25 -7.83 -9.17
N LEU A 132 4.78 -8.64 -8.24
CA LEU A 132 3.40 -9.11 -8.17
C LEU A 132 2.75 -8.59 -6.90
N VAL A 133 1.61 -7.95 -7.04
CA VAL A 133 0.87 -7.35 -5.93
C VAL A 133 -0.50 -8.00 -5.81
N CYS A 134 -0.94 -8.31 -4.59
CA CYS A 134 -2.25 -8.89 -4.36
C CYS A 134 -3.36 -7.82 -4.40
N ARG A 135 -4.48 -8.11 -5.05
CA ARG A 135 -5.67 -7.24 -5.04
C ARG A 135 -6.40 -7.19 -3.68
N SER A 136 -6.11 -8.10 -2.76
CA SER A 136 -6.74 -8.15 -1.43
C SER A 136 -6.23 -7.09 -0.45
N ALA A 137 -5.18 -6.34 -0.80
CA ALA A 137 -4.60 -5.31 0.05
C ALA A 137 -5.59 -4.15 0.30
N LYS A 138 -5.94 -3.92 1.57
CA LYS A 138 -6.75 -2.79 2.02
C LYS A 138 -5.99 -2.02 3.10
N PRO A 139 -5.88 -0.68 3.00
CA PRO A 139 -6.36 0.20 1.93
C PRO A 139 -5.51 0.13 0.65
N ALA A 140 -6.11 0.42 -0.51
CA ALA A 140 -5.45 0.34 -1.83
C ALA A 140 -4.19 1.22 -1.94
N ILE A 141 -4.14 2.31 -1.17
CA ILE A 141 -2.99 3.24 -1.12
C ILE A 141 -1.69 2.57 -0.66
N LEU A 142 -1.77 1.46 0.06
CA LEU A 142 -0.61 0.65 0.43
C LEU A 142 0.09 0.02 -0.78
N THR A 143 -0.58 -0.06 -1.93
CA THR A 143 -0.02 -0.67 -3.14
C THR A 143 0.12 0.32 -4.28
N SER A 144 -0.62 1.42 -4.30
CA SER A 144 -0.63 2.38 -5.40
C SER A 144 0.75 2.98 -5.71
N HIS A 145 1.56 3.23 -4.67
CA HIS A 145 2.90 3.78 -4.83
C HIS A 145 3.86 2.84 -5.59
N LEU A 146 3.61 1.52 -5.56
CA LEU A 146 4.42 0.54 -6.28
C LEU A 146 4.31 0.71 -7.80
N ILE A 147 3.19 1.25 -8.30
CA ILE A 147 2.98 1.49 -9.74
C ILE A 147 4.02 2.50 -10.24
N GLN A 148 4.10 3.66 -9.58
CA GLN A 148 5.05 4.72 -9.95
C GLN A 148 6.50 4.25 -9.78
N LEU A 149 6.82 3.59 -8.65
CA LEU A 149 8.17 3.10 -8.39
C LEU A 149 8.60 2.08 -9.44
N SER A 150 7.75 1.13 -9.80
CA SER A 150 8.06 0.10 -10.78
C SER A 150 8.29 0.70 -12.17
N LEU A 151 7.41 1.63 -12.59
CA LEU A 151 7.57 2.34 -13.85
C LEU A 151 8.85 3.16 -13.92
N SER A 152 9.22 3.86 -12.85
CA SER A 152 10.46 4.67 -12.83
C SER A 152 11.72 3.84 -13.07
N ARG A 153 11.67 2.53 -12.77
CA ARG A 153 12.80 1.60 -12.89
C ARG A 153 12.63 0.60 -14.03
N ALA A 154 11.62 0.79 -14.89
CA ALA A 154 11.25 -0.13 -15.99
C ALA A 154 11.07 -1.58 -15.53
N VAL A 155 10.51 -1.78 -14.34
CA VAL A 155 10.21 -3.13 -13.80
C VAL A 155 8.75 -3.46 -14.10
N PRO A 156 8.45 -4.60 -14.78
CA PRO A 156 7.09 -5.05 -14.99
C PRO A 156 6.44 -5.35 -13.64
N ALA A 157 5.26 -4.79 -13.42
CA ALA A 157 4.52 -4.99 -12.19
C ALA A 157 3.04 -5.19 -12.47
N CYS A 158 2.46 -6.21 -11.83
CA CYS A 158 1.07 -6.60 -12.05
C CYS A 158 0.32 -6.77 -10.73
N GLN A 159 -0.97 -6.44 -10.76
CA GLN A 159 -1.88 -6.84 -9.71
C GLN A 159 -2.51 -8.19 -10.04
N VAL A 160 -2.33 -9.16 -9.15
CA VAL A 160 -2.90 -10.51 -9.27
C VAL A 160 -3.92 -10.72 -8.14
N PRO A 161 -5.21 -10.92 -8.44
CA PRO A 161 -6.18 -11.24 -7.40
C PRO A 161 -5.93 -12.66 -6.85
N ARG A 162 -6.28 -12.88 -5.58
CA ARG A 162 -6.09 -14.16 -4.85
C ARG A 162 -4.63 -14.64 -4.74
N LEU A 163 -3.65 -13.79 -5.03
CA LEU A 163 -2.22 -14.10 -4.86
C LEU A 163 -1.92 -14.57 -3.43
N SER A 164 -2.42 -13.85 -2.43
CA SER A 164 -2.24 -14.19 -1.03
C SER A 164 -2.90 -15.52 -0.65
N GLU A 165 -4.09 -15.79 -1.16
CA GLU A 165 -4.86 -17.01 -0.84
C GLU A 165 -4.15 -18.27 -1.34
N ARG A 166 -3.50 -18.19 -2.50
CA ARG A 166 -2.78 -19.33 -3.09
C ARG A 166 -1.36 -19.49 -2.56
N LEU A 167 -0.60 -18.40 -2.48
CA LEU A 167 0.83 -18.48 -2.16
C LEU A 167 1.13 -18.47 -0.66
N ALA A 168 0.36 -17.74 0.15
CA ALA A 168 0.61 -17.68 1.59
C ALA A 168 0.60 -19.06 2.28
N PRO A 169 -0.38 -19.96 2.04
CA PRO A 169 -0.36 -21.28 2.68
C PRO A 169 0.82 -22.15 2.24
N VAL A 170 1.25 -22.06 0.98
CA VAL A 170 2.40 -22.82 0.46
C VAL A 170 3.70 -22.41 1.15
N ILE A 171 3.86 -21.10 1.37
CA ILE A 171 5.06 -20.51 1.96
C ILE A 171 5.03 -20.57 3.51
N GLY A 172 3.91 -20.89 4.13
CA GLY A 172 3.76 -20.87 5.60
C GLY A 172 3.61 -19.46 6.17
N LEU A 173 3.05 -18.54 5.38
CA LEU A 173 2.72 -17.17 5.79
C LEU A 173 1.21 -17.00 5.98
N LYS A 174 0.82 -15.99 6.75
CA LYS A 174 -0.60 -15.61 6.87
C LYS A 174 -1.11 -14.94 5.60
N CYS A 175 -0.38 -13.94 5.12
CA CYS A 175 -0.74 -13.15 3.94
C CYS A 175 0.53 -12.71 3.19
N VAL A 176 0.46 -12.69 1.86
CA VAL A 176 1.48 -12.11 0.97
C VAL A 176 0.82 -11.02 0.12
N LEU A 177 1.03 -9.75 0.50
CA LEU A 177 0.42 -8.60 -0.20
C LEU A 177 1.24 -8.14 -1.42
N ALA A 178 2.55 -8.30 -1.36
CA ALA A 178 3.46 -7.97 -2.44
C ALA A 178 4.57 -9.01 -2.48
N LEU A 179 4.98 -9.39 -3.68
CA LEU A 179 6.04 -10.34 -3.96
C LEU A 179 6.91 -9.76 -5.07
N GLY A 180 8.22 -9.75 -4.87
CA GLY A 180 9.20 -9.30 -5.84
C GLY A 180 10.26 -10.35 -6.08
N PHE A 181 10.65 -10.52 -7.35
CA PHE A 181 11.76 -11.40 -7.75
C PHE A 181 13.00 -10.54 -7.96
N LYS A 182 14.08 -10.82 -7.23
CA LYS A 182 15.33 -10.05 -7.37
C LYS A 182 16.07 -10.41 -8.66
N LYS A 183 16.91 -9.51 -9.16
CA LYS A 183 17.79 -9.78 -10.32
C LYS A 183 18.77 -10.93 -10.12
N THR A 184 19.07 -11.26 -8.86
CA THR A 184 19.93 -12.39 -8.50
C THR A 184 19.16 -13.72 -8.43
N THR A 185 17.90 -13.78 -8.87
CA THR A 185 17.11 -15.02 -8.85
C THR A 185 17.61 -15.98 -9.91
N THR A 186 18.11 -17.14 -9.49
CA THR A 186 18.42 -18.25 -10.39
C THR A 186 17.34 -19.32 -10.35
N ALA A 187 16.69 -19.51 -9.19
CA ALA A 187 15.70 -20.56 -8.98
C ALA A 187 14.34 -20.29 -9.65
N PHE A 188 14.05 -19.02 -9.97
CA PHE A 188 12.77 -18.56 -10.53
C PHE A 188 12.91 -17.96 -11.94
N ASP A 189 14.09 -18.05 -12.56
CA ASP A 189 14.38 -17.33 -13.80
C ASP A 189 13.48 -17.77 -14.97
N ALA A 190 13.27 -19.07 -15.14
CA ALA A 190 12.40 -19.60 -16.20
C ALA A 190 10.94 -19.11 -16.05
N GLU A 191 10.45 -19.06 -14.82
CA GLU A 191 9.08 -18.68 -14.47
C GLU A 191 8.89 -17.19 -14.68
N VAL A 192 9.84 -16.39 -14.22
CA VAL A 192 9.81 -14.94 -14.39
C VAL A 192 9.83 -14.59 -15.87
N ARG A 193 10.69 -15.24 -16.68
CA ARG A 193 10.72 -15.06 -18.14
C ARG A 193 9.41 -15.46 -18.82
N ALA A 194 8.74 -16.50 -18.34
CA ALA A 194 7.43 -16.91 -18.86
C ALA A 194 6.29 -15.97 -18.46
N ILE A 195 6.39 -15.32 -17.29
CA ILE A 195 5.37 -14.42 -16.75
C ILE A 195 5.48 -13.00 -17.32
N ILE A 196 6.68 -12.44 -17.45
CA ILE A 196 6.91 -11.06 -17.94
C ILE A 196 6.10 -10.73 -19.21
N PRO A 197 6.10 -11.53 -20.29
CA PRO A 197 5.37 -11.17 -21.51
C PRO A 197 3.85 -11.18 -21.34
N ARG A 198 3.32 -11.79 -20.29
CA ARG A 198 1.87 -11.87 -19.99
C ARG A 198 1.42 -10.76 -19.05
N VAL A 199 2.36 -9.99 -18.49
CA VAL A 199 2.06 -8.90 -17.56
C VAL A 199 1.71 -7.65 -18.36
N PRO A 200 0.54 -7.03 -18.11
CA PRO A 200 0.18 -5.80 -18.79
C PRO A 200 1.12 -4.66 -18.37
N SER A 201 1.47 -3.81 -19.33
CA SER A 201 2.23 -2.59 -19.06
C SER A 201 1.45 -1.64 -18.16
N LEU A 202 2.15 -0.99 -17.25
CA LEU A 202 1.58 0.06 -16.41
C LEU A 202 1.65 1.40 -17.16
N HIS A 203 0.67 2.27 -16.93
CA HIS A 203 0.64 3.61 -17.53
C HIS A 203 0.46 4.67 -16.45
N VAL A 204 1.36 5.66 -16.42
CA VAL A 204 1.27 6.85 -15.57
C VAL A 204 1.44 8.07 -16.46
N PRO A 205 0.44 8.97 -16.58
CA PRO A 205 0.41 10.01 -17.61
C PRO A 205 1.62 10.95 -17.65
N TRP A 206 2.25 11.23 -16.50
CA TRP A 206 3.41 12.12 -16.39
C TRP A 206 4.76 11.40 -16.35
N LEU A 207 4.75 10.07 -16.29
CA LEU A 207 5.94 9.23 -16.24
C LEU A 207 5.94 8.37 -17.49
N GLN A 208 6.01 9.03 -18.65
CA GLN A 208 6.14 8.35 -19.92
C GLN A 208 7.57 7.77 -19.99
N GLY A 209 7.65 6.44 -20.10
CA GLY A 209 8.86 5.76 -20.52
C GLY A 209 9.27 6.27 -21.90
N ARG A 210 10.57 6.21 -22.17
CA ARG A 210 11.23 6.62 -23.42
C ARG A 210 10.33 6.47 -24.67
N PRO A 211 10.26 7.49 -25.55
CA PRO A 211 9.33 7.52 -26.67
C PRO A 211 9.80 6.58 -27.78
N GLU A 212 9.37 5.33 -27.71
CA GLU A 212 9.17 4.47 -28.86
C GLU A 212 7.74 3.95 -28.66
N ASP A 213 6.87 4.09 -29.64
CA ASP A 213 5.42 3.80 -29.61
C ASP A 213 4.50 4.93 -29.11
N SER A 214 4.54 6.04 -29.85
CA SER A 214 3.40 6.96 -29.95
C SER A 214 2.34 6.34 -30.88
N GLY A 215 1.52 5.45 -30.35
CA GLY A 215 0.27 4.99 -30.96
C GLY A 215 -0.90 5.70 -30.30
N ALA A 216 -1.48 6.68 -30.99
CA ALA A 216 -2.63 7.43 -30.52
C ALA A 216 -3.84 6.51 -30.22
N SER A 217 -4.47 6.70 -29.07
CA SER A 217 -5.87 6.32 -28.87
C SER A 217 -6.53 7.41 -28.02
N LEU A 218 -7.14 8.36 -28.72
CA LEU A 218 -8.29 9.09 -28.20
C LEU A 218 -9.39 8.04 -27.94
N ASP A 219 -10.07 8.09 -26.79
CA ASP A 219 -11.53 8.23 -26.73
C ASP A 219 -12.21 7.70 -25.46
N THR A 220 -13.03 8.62 -24.93
CA THR A 220 -14.32 8.42 -24.24
C THR A 220 -14.31 7.88 -22.82
N ALA A 221 -14.26 8.83 -21.89
CA ALA A 221 -14.87 8.71 -20.58
C ALA A 221 -16.41 8.74 -20.70
N SER A 222 -17.10 7.70 -20.23
CA SER A 222 -18.47 7.83 -19.71
C SER A 222 -18.45 7.63 -18.21
N SER A 223 -19.09 8.56 -17.50
CA SER A 223 -19.18 8.63 -16.05
C SER A 223 -20.57 8.15 -15.65
N GLU A 224 -20.65 7.16 -14.76
CA GLU A 224 -21.84 6.95 -13.94
C GLU A 224 -21.41 6.81 -12.47
N SER A 225 -21.65 7.89 -11.74
CA SER A 225 -21.53 8.00 -10.30
C SER A 225 -22.72 7.32 -9.63
N ARG A 226 -22.46 6.37 -8.73
CA ARG A 226 -23.40 6.02 -7.65
C ARG A 226 -22.75 6.26 -6.30
N ASP A 227 -23.51 6.95 -5.48
CA ASP A 227 -23.18 7.55 -4.20
C ASP A 227 -22.65 6.57 -3.16
N ARG A 228 -21.76 7.06 -2.29
CA ARG A 228 -21.50 6.45 -0.99
C ARG A 228 -21.48 7.53 0.09
N GLU A 229 -22.56 7.54 0.86
CA GLU A 229 -22.71 8.34 2.07
C GLU A 229 -21.70 7.91 3.16
N VAL A 230 -21.07 8.94 3.73
CA VAL A 230 -20.91 9.26 5.16
C VAL A 230 -20.65 8.10 6.13
N LEU A 231 -19.48 8.15 6.77
CA LEU A 231 -19.29 8.12 8.23
C LEU A 231 -17.81 8.38 8.50
N ASP A 232 -17.45 9.54 9.04
CA ASP A 232 -16.70 9.55 10.30
C ASP A 232 -16.65 10.95 10.93
N THR A 233 -17.01 10.98 12.20
CA THR A 233 -16.90 12.12 13.10
C THR A 233 -15.64 11.95 13.93
N SER A 234 -14.66 12.84 13.79
CA SER A 234 -13.83 13.27 14.92
C SER A 234 -13.01 14.50 14.55
N PHE A 235 -13.03 15.47 15.46
CA PHE A 235 -12.24 16.68 15.48
C PHE A 235 -11.18 16.45 16.56
N GLU A 236 -9.91 16.74 16.28
CA GLU A 236 -9.04 17.54 17.15
C GLU A 236 -7.62 17.64 16.59
N ASP A 237 -7.01 18.74 17.02
CA ASP A 237 -5.93 19.54 16.47
C ASP A 237 -4.54 18.86 16.56
N LEU A 238 -3.75 18.88 15.48
CA LEU A 238 -2.31 18.61 15.56
C LEU A 238 -1.51 19.67 14.82
N SER A 239 -1.10 20.61 15.66
CA SER A 239 -0.08 21.64 15.46
C SER A 239 1.13 21.24 14.60
N LYS A 240 1.34 22.10 13.59
CA LYS A 240 2.59 22.55 12.95
C LYS A 240 3.90 21.93 13.49
N GLN A 241 4.63 21.23 12.63
CA GLN A 241 6.10 21.19 12.70
C GLN A 241 6.75 21.15 11.32
N LYS A 242 7.35 22.28 10.95
CA LYS A 242 8.11 22.50 9.71
C LYS A 242 9.53 21.95 9.92
N ARG A 243 9.92 20.88 9.21
CA ARG A 243 11.31 20.44 9.10
C ARG A 243 11.84 20.74 7.70
N LYS A 244 12.97 21.46 7.64
CA LYS A 244 13.73 21.73 6.41
C LYS A 244 14.42 20.43 5.97
N LEU A 245 14.20 20.00 4.73
CA LEU A 245 14.97 18.93 4.09
C LEU A 245 16.05 19.60 3.22
N VAL A 246 17.31 19.40 3.60
CA VAL A 246 18.47 19.60 2.74
C VAL A 246 18.75 18.25 2.09
N GLY A 247 18.74 18.19 0.75
CA GLY A 247 18.98 16.95 0.00
C GLY A 247 19.07 17.21 -1.50
N SER A 248 20.24 16.91 -2.04
CA SER A 248 20.68 16.90 -3.44
C SER A 248 19.57 16.71 -4.49
N GLN A 249 19.34 17.74 -5.30
CA GLN A 249 18.43 17.71 -6.42
C GLN A 249 19.09 17.02 -7.62
N GLN A 250 18.65 15.82 -7.97
CA GLN A 250 18.75 15.36 -9.36
C GLN A 250 17.67 16.11 -10.16
N ALA A 251 18.10 16.80 -11.22
CA ALA A 251 17.26 17.69 -12.00
C ALA A 251 16.23 16.89 -12.81
N VAL A 252 15.01 16.80 -12.29
CA VAL A 252 13.84 16.34 -13.05
C VAL A 252 13.36 17.54 -13.88
N VAL A 253 13.45 17.43 -15.21
CA VAL A 253 12.94 18.46 -16.14
C VAL A 253 11.42 18.35 -16.17
N LEU A 254 10.74 19.25 -15.46
CA LEU A 254 9.28 19.36 -15.50
C LEU A 254 8.85 20.19 -16.71
N GLN A 255 7.79 19.76 -17.39
CA GLN A 255 7.20 20.54 -18.48
C GLN A 255 6.41 21.74 -17.94
N PRO A 256 6.54 22.93 -18.57
CA PRO A 256 5.79 24.10 -18.17
C PRO A 256 4.31 23.96 -18.52
N LEU A 257 3.44 24.01 -17.51
CA LEU A 257 2.00 24.02 -17.71
C LEU A 257 1.54 25.39 -18.22
N LYS A 258 0.86 25.42 -19.37
CA LYS A 258 0.17 26.62 -19.89
C LYS A 258 -1.19 26.74 -19.21
N ILE A 259 -1.34 27.72 -18.31
CA ILE A 259 -2.63 28.06 -17.70
C ILE A 259 -3.54 28.61 -18.79
N LYS A 260 -4.60 27.88 -19.16
CA LYS A 260 -5.51 28.29 -20.25
C LYS A 260 -6.32 29.55 -19.89
N LYS A 261 -6.86 29.62 -18.67
CA LYS A 261 -7.63 30.78 -18.18
C LYS A 261 -7.52 30.85 -16.66
N LEU A 262 -7.20 32.02 -16.13
CA LEU A 262 -7.24 32.30 -14.70
C LEU A 262 -8.58 32.97 -14.41
N ILE A 263 -9.53 32.23 -13.84
CA ILE A 263 -10.85 32.76 -13.46
C ILE A 263 -10.73 33.34 -12.04
N PRO A 264 -10.89 34.66 -11.84
CA PRO A 264 -10.86 35.25 -10.52
C PRO A 264 -12.00 34.69 -9.66
N ASN A 265 -11.70 34.39 -8.40
CA ASN A 265 -12.74 33.98 -7.44
C ASN A 265 -13.76 35.13 -7.26
N PRO A 266 -15.05 34.93 -7.62
CA PRO A 266 -16.05 36.00 -7.61
C PRO A 266 -16.35 36.52 -6.20
N ASN A 267 -16.09 35.71 -5.16
CA ASN A 267 -16.34 36.08 -3.76
C ASN A 267 -15.17 36.83 -3.10
N LYS A 268 -14.08 37.07 -3.84
CA LYS A 268 -12.89 37.76 -3.32
C LYS A 268 -12.85 39.20 -3.83
N ILE A 269 -13.46 40.12 -3.08
CA ILE A 269 -13.33 41.57 -3.30
C ILE A 269 -11.85 41.95 -3.13
N ARG A 270 -11.19 42.30 -4.24
CA ARG A 270 -9.81 42.79 -4.21
C ARG A 270 -9.83 44.22 -3.71
N LYS A 271 -9.12 44.50 -2.61
CA LYS A 271 -8.86 45.88 -2.19
C LYS A 271 -8.11 46.59 -3.33
N PRO A 272 -8.47 47.83 -3.68
CA PRO A 272 -7.71 48.58 -4.67
C PRO A 272 -6.26 48.73 -4.17
N PRO A 273 -5.26 48.70 -5.08
CA PRO A 273 -3.87 48.93 -4.71
C PRO A 273 -3.75 50.30 -4.03
N LYS A 274 -3.01 50.35 -2.92
CA LYS A 274 -2.75 51.57 -2.17
C LYS A 274 -2.10 52.60 -3.12
N GLY A 275 -2.82 53.64 -3.50
CA GLY A 275 -2.30 54.73 -4.33
C GLY A 275 -3.28 55.36 -5.31
N LYS A 276 -4.44 54.76 -5.60
CA LYS A 276 -5.46 55.41 -6.45
C LYS A 276 -6.59 55.99 -5.59
N LYS A 277 -6.61 57.32 -5.47
CA LYS A 277 -7.77 58.08 -4.97
C LYS A 277 -8.95 57.78 -5.91
N THR A 278 -10.07 57.34 -5.34
CA THR A 278 -11.36 57.30 -6.02
C THR A 278 -11.80 58.73 -6.33
N THR A 279 -11.77 59.11 -7.60
CA THR A 279 -12.54 60.27 -8.08
C THR A 279 -13.99 59.82 -8.20
N SER A 280 -14.83 60.26 -7.27
CA SER A 280 -16.28 60.19 -7.42
C SER A 280 -16.73 61.18 -8.49
N LYS A 281 -17.45 60.68 -9.50
CA LYS A 281 -18.46 61.43 -10.25
C LYS A 281 -19.67 60.53 -10.35
#